data_AF-X1S7W9-F1
#
_entry.id   AF-X1S7W9-F1
#
_cell.length_a   1.000
_cell.length_b   1.000
_cell.length_c   1.000
_cell.angle_alpha   90.00
_cell.angle_beta   90.00
_cell.angle_gamma   90.00
#
_symmetry.space_group_name_H-M   'P 1'
#
loop_
_entity.id
_entity.type
_entity.pdbx_description
1 polymer ?
#
loop_
_entity_poly.entity_id
_entity_poly.type
_entity_poly.pdbx_seq_one_letter_code
_entity_poly.pdbx_strand_id
1 'polypeptide(L)'
;MTCPHAVIRAKVYDSKLLSSAPDNFKFAEVKNPQFKGMKYTIQISPEDCTSCNLCVVNCPAKNKANPKLKALNMVSQPPVREQESKNWKFFLGIPEVDRKELKLSAVRNVQFLQPLFEFSGACAGCGETPYVKLLSQLFGDRAIIANATGCSSIYGGNLPATRATYTSP
;
A
#
# COMPACT_ATOMS: atom_id res chain seq x y z
N MET A 1 -4.04 4.74 -1.87
CA MET A 1 -5.40 4.88 -1.30
C MET A 1 -6.41 3.96 -1.96
N THR A 2 -6.54 4.00 -3.28
CA THR A 2 -7.61 3.33 -4.04
C THR A 2 -7.47 1.82 -4.21
N CYS A 3 -6.39 1.21 -3.72
CA CYS A 3 -6.18 -0.22 -3.86
C CYS A 3 -7.14 -1.00 -2.94
N PRO A 4 -7.99 -1.89 -3.48
CA PRO A 4 -8.93 -2.66 -2.69
C PRO A 4 -8.29 -3.78 -1.87
N HIS A 5 -7.03 -4.13 -2.15
CA HIS A 5 -6.36 -5.27 -1.53
C HIS A 5 -5.11 -4.88 -0.72
N ALA A 6 -4.87 -3.58 -0.55
CA ALA A 6 -3.68 -3.04 0.10
C ALA A 6 -2.33 -3.51 -0.51
N VAL A 7 -2.30 -3.89 -1.78
CA VAL A 7 -1.11 -4.45 -2.45
C VAL A 7 -0.10 -3.40 -2.89
N ILE A 8 -0.52 -2.13 -2.98
CA ILE A 8 0.36 -1.00 -3.29
C ILE A 8 0.42 -0.09 -2.06
N ARG A 9 1.62 0.11 -1.54
CA ARG A 9 1.87 0.87 -0.30
C ARG A 9 2.98 1.87 -0.51
N ALA A 10 3.02 2.86 0.35
CA ALA A 10 4.06 3.87 0.34
C ALA A 10 4.73 3.96 1.72
N LYS A 11 6.05 4.11 1.73
CA LYS A 11 6.82 4.42 2.94
C LYS A 11 7.68 5.65 2.70
N VAL A 12 7.92 6.38 3.79
CA VAL A 12 8.92 7.43 3.87
C VAL A 12 9.91 7.08 4.97
N TYR A 13 11.20 7.16 4.68
CA TYR A 13 12.24 6.61 5.56
C TYR A 13 13.60 7.28 5.34
N ASP A 14 14.52 7.12 6.30
CA ASP A 14 15.89 7.64 6.23
C ASP A 14 16.69 6.90 5.15
N SER A 15 17.53 7.63 4.41
CA SER A 15 18.35 7.09 3.32
C SER A 15 19.34 6.00 3.77
N LYS A 16 19.73 5.97 5.05
CA LYS A 16 20.62 4.95 5.63
C LYS A 16 20.07 3.52 5.48
N LEU A 17 18.75 3.37 5.48
CA LEU A 17 18.11 2.05 5.33
C LEU A 17 18.31 1.45 3.94
N LEU A 18 18.65 2.28 2.93
CA LEU A 18 18.90 1.81 1.56
C LEU A 18 20.21 1.05 1.39
N SER A 19 21.09 1.05 2.39
CA SER A 19 22.36 0.31 2.35
C SER A 19 22.19 -1.20 2.16
N SER A 20 21.04 -1.75 2.55
CA SER A 20 20.67 -3.17 2.38
C SER A 20 19.58 -3.39 1.32
N ALA A 21 19.27 -2.36 0.53
CA ALA A 21 18.24 -2.46 -0.50
C ALA A 21 18.70 -3.35 -1.66
N PRO A 22 17.80 -4.15 -2.27
CA PRO A 22 18.09 -4.84 -3.52
C PRO A 22 18.47 -3.86 -4.65
N ASP A 23 19.29 -4.30 -5.61
CA ASP A 23 19.84 -3.45 -6.70
C ASP A 23 18.78 -2.67 -7.50
N ASN A 24 17.57 -3.23 -7.62
CA ASN A 24 16.47 -2.64 -8.39
C ASN A 24 15.40 -1.98 -7.51
N PHE A 25 15.67 -1.75 -6.24
CA PHE A 25 14.73 -1.11 -5.33
C PHE A 25 14.61 0.38 -5.64
N LYS A 26 13.45 0.79 -6.16
CA LYS A 26 13.22 2.16 -6.60
C LYS A 26 12.81 3.06 -5.42
N PHE A 27 13.41 4.24 -5.37
CA PHE A 27 13.06 5.29 -4.43
C PHE A 27 13.14 6.66 -5.09
N ALA A 28 12.53 7.66 -4.46
CA ALA A 28 12.59 9.05 -4.85
C ALA A 28 12.83 9.95 -3.63
N GLU A 29 13.35 11.14 -3.86
CA GLU A 29 13.41 12.18 -2.83
C GLU A 29 12.00 12.65 -2.45
N VAL A 30 11.75 12.81 -1.16
CA VAL A 30 10.47 13.35 -0.70
C VAL A 30 10.39 14.84 -1.04
N LYS A 31 9.31 15.23 -1.73
CA LYS A 31 9.00 16.64 -2.02
C LYS A 31 8.23 17.35 -0.92
N ASN A 32 7.70 16.60 0.05
CA ASN A 32 6.93 17.15 1.17
C ASN A 32 7.89 17.80 2.18
N PRO A 33 7.73 19.09 2.54
CA PRO A 33 8.58 19.75 3.54
C PRO A 33 8.62 19.02 4.89
N GLN A 34 7.54 18.33 5.27
CA GLN A 34 7.45 17.57 6.52
C GLN A 34 8.54 16.49 6.64
N PHE A 35 8.94 15.87 5.53
CA PHE A 35 9.91 14.76 5.50
C PHE A 35 11.11 15.12 4.63
N LYS A 36 11.55 16.38 4.68
CA LYS A 36 12.65 16.89 3.88
C LYS A 36 13.92 16.07 4.15
N GLY A 37 14.59 15.61 3.08
CA GLY A 37 15.80 14.80 3.17
C GLY A 37 15.56 13.29 3.33
N MET A 38 14.31 12.87 3.48
CA MET A 38 13.94 11.45 3.52
C MET A 38 13.67 10.90 2.13
N LYS A 39 13.69 9.58 2.01
CA LYS A 39 13.39 8.83 0.79
C LYS A 39 11.96 8.33 0.83
N TYR A 40 11.37 8.19 -0.36
CA TYR A 40 10.01 7.75 -0.57
C TYR A 40 9.98 6.61 -1.58
N THR A 41 9.27 5.54 -1.24
CA THR A 41 9.02 4.43 -2.17
C THR A 41 7.55 4.12 -2.22
N ILE A 42 7.05 3.85 -3.43
CA ILE A 42 5.80 3.13 -3.65
C ILE A 42 6.18 1.73 -4.08
N GLN A 43 5.80 0.72 -3.31
CA GLN A 43 6.09 -0.68 -3.61
C GLN A 43 4.80 -1.46 -3.81
N ILE A 44 4.84 -2.48 -4.67
CA ILE A 44 3.71 -3.34 -5.01
C ILE A 44 4.04 -4.76 -4.59
N SER A 45 3.10 -5.46 -3.94
CA SER A 45 3.14 -6.92 -3.80
C SER A 45 2.71 -7.52 -5.14
N PRO A 46 3.63 -8.14 -5.91
CA PRO A 46 3.26 -8.70 -7.20
C PRO A 46 2.33 -9.91 -7.03
N GLU A 47 2.51 -10.71 -5.98
CA GLU A 47 1.81 -12.00 -5.79
C GLU A 47 0.37 -11.83 -5.30
N ASP A 48 0.07 -10.72 -4.61
CA ASP A 48 -1.28 -10.44 -4.10
C ASP A 48 -2.11 -9.54 -5.03
N CYS A 49 -1.47 -8.94 -6.04
CA CYS A 49 -2.13 -7.97 -6.93
C CYS A 49 -3.15 -8.65 -7.84
N THR A 50 -4.40 -8.17 -7.82
CA THR A 50 -5.48 -8.68 -8.67
C THR A 50 -5.62 -7.96 -10.02
N SER A 51 -4.65 -7.12 -10.40
CA SER A 51 -4.60 -6.41 -11.70
C SER A 51 -5.85 -5.59 -12.07
N CYS A 52 -6.51 -4.96 -11.08
CA CYS A 52 -7.74 -4.17 -11.31
C CYS A 52 -7.52 -2.78 -11.95
N ASN A 53 -6.27 -2.38 -12.22
CA ASN A 53 -5.89 -1.10 -12.85
C ASN A 53 -6.27 0.20 -12.12
N LEU A 54 -6.98 0.15 -10.99
CA LEU A 54 -7.45 1.34 -10.28
C LEU A 54 -6.32 2.29 -9.86
N CYS A 55 -5.14 1.77 -9.49
CA CYS A 55 -3.99 2.59 -9.11
C CYS A 55 -3.40 3.35 -10.32
N VAL A 56 -3.41 2.75 -11.51
CA VAL A 56 -2.91 3.37 -12.76
C VAL A 56 -3.92 4.39 -13.29
N VAL A 57 -5.20 4.05 -13.29
CA VAL A 57 -6.28 4.96 -13.73
C VAL A 57 -6.27 6.24 -12.87
N ASN A 58 -6.25 6.07 -11.55
CA ASN A 58 -6.27 7.18 -10.59
C ASN A 58 -4.92 7.88 -10.41
N CYS A 59 -3.83 7.40 -11.02
CA CYS A 59 -2.53 8.07 -10.93
C CYS A 59 -2.62 9.46 -11.59
N PRO A 60 -2.43 10.56 -10.82
CA PRO A 60 -2.55 11.91 -11.35
C PRO A 60 -1.28 12.35 -12.11
N ALA A 61 -0.15 11.68 -11.87
CA ALA A 61 1.11 12.02 -12.50
C ALA A 61 1.10 11.64 -13.99
N LYS A 62 1.49 12.61 -14.83
CA LYS A 62 1.74 12.43 -16.27
C LYS A 62 3.23 12.57 -16.53
N ASN A 63 3.79 11.67 -17.33
CA ASN A 63 5.17 11.81 -17.78
C ASN A 63 5.27 12.97 -18.78
N LYS A 64 6.25 13.86 -18.58
CA LYS A 64 6.44 15.08 -19.39
C LYS A 64 6.91 14.78 -20.82
N ALA A 65 7.69 13.73 -21.01
CA ALA A 65 8.24 13.34 -22.31
C ALA A 65 7.26 12.45 -23.11
N ASN A 66 6.52 11.57 -22.43
CA ASN A 66 5.55 10.70 -23.06
C ASN A 66 4.23 10.67 -22.25
N PRO A 67 3.19 11.41 -22.65
CA PRO A 67 1.92 11.48 -21.94
C PRO A 67 1.17 10.14 -21.80
N LYS A 68 1.52 9.12 -22.58
CA LYS A 68 0.95 7.76 -22.44
C LYS A 68 1.47 7.03 -21.19
N LEU A 69 2.59 7.46 -20.64
CA LEU A 69 3.18 6.90 -19.43
C LEU A 69 2.81 7.73 -18.21
N LYS A 70 2.47 7.05 -17.13
CA LYS A 70 2.25 7.64 -15.80
C LYS A 70 3.33 7.21 -14.83
N ALA A 71 3.24 7.62 -13.56
CA ALA A 71 4.14 7.13 -12.51
C ALA A 71 3.93 5.64 -12.21
N LEU A 72 2.72 5.12 -12.45
CA LEU A 72 2.37 3.71 -12.37
C LEU A 72 1.87 3.26 -13.73
N ASN A 73 2.34 2.10 -14.21
CA ASN A 73 1.91 1.53 -15.48
C ASN A 73 1.75 0.02 -15.31
N MET A 74 0.79 -0.56 -16.03
CA MET A 74 0.62 -2.01 -16.05
C MET A 74 1.68 -2.66 -16.93
N VAL A 75 2.23 -3.76 -16.45
CA VAL A 75 3.20 -4.59 -17.17
C VAL A 75 2.84 -6.06 -16.95
N SER A 76 3.36 -6.95 -17.81
CA SER A 76 3.28 -8.39 -17.58
C SER A 76 3.99 -8.75 -16.27
N GLN A 77 3.36 -9.58 -15.44
CA GLN A 77 3.89 -9.96 -14.13
C GLN A 77 5.09 -10.92 -14.19
N PRO A 78 5.10 -12.01 -14.99
CA PRO A 78 6.18 -13.01 -14.94
C PRO A 78 7.60 -12.43 -15.07
N PRO A 79 7.88 -11.46 -15.96
CA PRO A 79 9.21 -10.86 -16.08
C PRO A 79 9.67 -10.06 -14.85
N VAL A 80 8.74 -9.57 -14.03
CA VAL A 80 9.04 -8.70 -12.88
C VAL A 80 8.79 -9.38 -11.52
N ARG A 81 8.13 -10.54 -11.50
CA ARG A 81 7.62 -11.20 -10.29
C ARG A 81 8.69 -11.43 -9.24
N GLU A 82 9.81 -12.04 -9.64
CA GLU A 82 10.89 -12.39 -8.70
C GLU A 82 11.57 -11.16 -8.10
N GLN A 83 11.85 -10.16 -8.95
CA GLN A 83 12.45 -8.91 -8.53
C GLN A 83 11.52 -8.16 -7.56
N GLU A 84 10.25 -8.00 -7.94
CA GLU A 84 9.30 -7.24 -7.13
C GLU A 84 8.92 -7.97 -5.83
N SER A 85 9.00 -9.30 -5.78
CA SER A 85 8.84 -10.08 -4.54
C SER A 85 10.00 -9.81 -3.57
N LYS A 86 11.25 -9.78 -4.06
CA LYS A 86 12.42 -9.37 -3.24
C LYS A 86 12.31 -7.92 -2.75
N ASN A 87 11.89 -7.01 -3.64
CA ASN A 87 11.66 -5.60 -3.29
C ASN A 87 10.54 -5.45 -2.26
N TRP A 88 9.44 -6.21 -2.40
CA TRP A 88 8.34 -6.22 -1.44
C TRP A 88 8.80 -6.71 -0.06
N LYS A 89 9.59 -7.78 -0.01
CA LYS A 89 10.16 -8.30 1.25
C LYS A 89 11.05 -7.26 1.93
N PHE A 90 11.93 -6.59 1.19
CA PHE A 90 12.73 -5.49 1.73
C PHE A 90 11.86 -4.33 2.23
N PHE A 91 10.85 -3.93 1.46
CA PHE A 91 9.92 -2.86 1.82
C PHE A 91 9.15 -3.14 3.12
N LEU A 92 8.74 -4.38 3.35
CA LEU A 92 8.11 -4.78 4.62
C LEU A 92 9.07 -4.65 5.81
N GLY A 93 10.39 -4.83 5.60
CA GLY A 93 11.42 -4.65 6.63
C GLY A 93 11.75 -3.20 6.98
N ILE A 94 11.33 -2.22 6.17
CA ILE A 94 11.48 -0.80 6.51
C ILE A 94 10.51 -0.46 7.66
N PRO A 95 10.93 0.22 8.74
CA PRO A 95 10.04 0.61 9.82
C PRO A 95 8.87 1.48 9.34
N GLU A 96 7.71 1.34 10.00
CA GLU A 96 6.57 2.23 9.78
C GLU A 96 6.84 3.60 10.43
N VAL A 97 6.26 4.67 9.87
CA VAL A 97 6.37 6.02 10.43
C VAL A 97 5.56 6.09 11.73
N ASP A 98 6.09 6.76 12.76
CA ASP A 98 5.32 6.99 13.99
C ASP A 98 4.03 7.75 13.64
N ARG A 99 2.91 7.14 14.02
CA ARG A 99 1.56 7.67 13.85
C ARG A 99 1.43 9.10 14.41
N LYS A 100 2.15 9.45 15.48
CA LYS A 100 2.12 10.79 16.10
C LYS A 100 2.71 11.87 15.20
N GLU A 101 3.61 11.52 14.29
CA GLU A 101 4.20 12.44 13.33
C GLU A 101 3.26 12.70 12.14
N LEU A 102 2.21 11.89 11.98
CA LEU A 102 1.32 11.95 10.82
C LEU A 102 0.09 12.82 11.06
N LYS A 103 -0.07 13.89 10.26
CA LYS A 103 -1.32 14.64 10.15
C LYS A 103 -2.43 13.81 9.50
N LEU A 104 -3.30 13.21 10.32
CA LEU A 104 -4.38 12.31 9.88
C LEU A 104 -5.46 12.97 9.02
N SER A 105 -5.56 14.31 9.03
CA SER A 105 -6.47 15.05 8.13
C SER A 105 -5.94 15.15 6.69
N ALA A 106 -4.70 14.75 6.43
CA ALA A 106 -4.08 14.83 5.11
C ALA A 106 -4.04 13.44 4.46
N VAL A 107 -4.70 13.29 3.30
CA VAL A 107 -4.80 12.03 2.55
C VAL A 107 -3.43 11.36 2.33
N ARG A 108 -2.40 12.15 2.00
CA ARG A 108 -1.03 11.66 1.80
C ARG A 108 -0.49 10.96 3.05
N ASN A 109 -0.64 11.59 4.21
CA ASN A 109 -0.07 11.08 5.46
C ASN A 109 -0.77 9.81 5.92
N VAL A 110 -2.08 9.70 5.71
CA VAL A 110 -2.83 8.46 6.00
C VAL A 110 -2.33 7.28 5.17
N GLN A 111 -1.74 7.50 3.99
CA GLN A 111 -1.15 6.42 3.21
C GLN A 111 0.19 5.89 3.74
N PHE A 112 0.81 6.58 4.71
CA PHE A 112 2.00 6.09 5.42
C PHE A 112 1.65 5.22 6.63
N LEU A 113 0.37 5.19 7.05
CA LEU A 113 -0.07 4.26 8.09
C LEU A 113 -0.14 2.85 7.53
N GLN A 114 0.28 1.88 8.33
CA GLN A 114 0.12 0.47 8.00
C GLN A 114 -1.37 0.14 7.80
N PRO A 115 -1.78 -0.45 6.66
CA PRO A 115 -3.11 -0.99 6.51
C PRO A 115 -3.25 -2.28 7.34
N LEU A 116 -4.29 -2.35 8.16
CA LEU A 116 -4.62 -3.53 8.97
C LEU A 116 -5.72 -4.40 8.35
N PHE A 117 -6.06 -4.10 7.10
CA PHE A 117 -6.98 -4.89 6.29
C PHE A 117 -6.37 -5.04 4.89
N GLU A 118 -5.89 -6.24 4.59
CA GLU A 118 -5.05 -6.50 3.42
C GLU A 118 -5.35 -7.86 2.77
N PHE A 119 -5.07 -7.97 1.47
CA PHE A 119 -5.12 -9.22 0.70
C PHE A 119 -6.46 -9.98 0.82
N SER A 120 -7.57 -9.24 0.88
CA SER A 120 -8.91 -9.83 1.04
C SER A 120 -9.34 -10.67 -0.16
N GLY A 121 -10.28 -11.59 0.06
CA GLY A 121 -10.89 -12.38 -1.03
C GLY A 121 -11.90 -11.60 -1.90
N ALA A 122 -11.93 -10.27 -1.79
CA ALA A 122 -12.85 -9.45 -2.57
C ALA A 122 -12.48 -9.43 -4.06
N CYS A 123 -13.47 -9.14 -4.91
CA CYS A 123 -13.29 -9.03 -6.36
C CYS A 123 -12.20 -8.02 -6.75
N ALA A 124 -11.59 -8.21 -7.92
CA ALA A 124 -10.71 -7.23 -8.52
C ALA A 124 -11.46 -5.90 -8.72
N GLY A 125 -10.97 -4.83 -8.09
CA GLY A 125 -11.61 -3.51 -8.18
C GLY A 125 -12.83 -3.33 -7.27
N CYS A 126 -12.97 -4.14 -6.21
CA CYS A 126 -14.04 -4.00 -5.23
C CYS A 126 -14.19 -2.56 -4.72
N GLY A 127 -15.42 -2.05 -4.69
CA GLY A 127 -15.74 -0.71 -4.22
C GLY A 127 -15.77 -0.55 -2.70
N GLU A 128 -15.84 -1.65 -1.94
CA GLU A 128 -16.02 -1.61 -0.47
C GLU A 128 -14.68 -1.54 0.27
N THR A 129 -13.74 -2.43 -0.07
CA THR A 129 -12.52 -2.67 0.71
C THR A 129 -11.55 -1.49 0.80
N PRO A 130 -11.48 -0.52 -0.15
CA PRO A 130 -10.69 0.69 0.08
C PRO A 130 -11.15 1.50 1.30
N TYR A 131 -12.44 1.50 1.61
CA TYR A 131 -13.00 2.18 2.79
C TYR A 131 -12.67 1.43 4.07
N VAL A 132 -12.83 0.10 4.08
CA VAL A 132 -12.47 -0.75 5.23
C VAL A 132 -10.98 -0.62 5.54
N LYS A 133 -10.12 -0.63 4.52
CA LYS A 133 -8.68 -0.38 4.65
C LYS A 133 -8.38 1.00 5.23
N LEU A 134 -9.08 2.04 4.79
CA LEU A 134 -8.89 3.39 5.33
C LEU A 134 -9.30 3.48 6.80
N LEU A 135 -10.43 2.86 7.15
CA LEU A 135 -10.90 2.76 8.53
C LEU A 135 -9.86 2.04 9.40
N SER A 136 -9.30 0.93 8.92
CA SER A 136 -8.30 0.16 9.66
C SER A 136 -6.99 0.93 9.86
N GLN A 137 -6.57 1.73 8.87
CA GLN A 137 -5.42 2.63 9.02
C GLN A 137 -5.67 3.72 10.10
N LEU A 138 -6.89 4.26 10.16
CA LEU A 138 -7.21 5.36 11.07
C LEU A 138 -7.59 4.91 12.48
N PHE A 139 -8.15 3.72 12.66
CA PHE A 139 -8.72 3.33 13.96
C PHE A 139 -8.50 1.85 14.29
N GLY A 140 -7.82 1.07 13.45
CA GLY A 140 -7.73 -0.38 13.61
C GLY A 140 -6.97 -0.84 14.85
N ASP A 141 -6.19 0.04 15.48
CA ASP A 141 -5.53 -0.19 16.77
C ASP A 141 -6.52 -0.31 17.95
N ARG A 142 -7.73 0.22 17.79
CA ARG A 142 -8.74 0.31 18.87
C ARG A 142 -10.17 0.06 18.41
N ALA A 143 -10.36 -0.39 17.17
CA ALA A 143 -11.68 -0.65 16.61
C ALA A 143 -12.14 -2.07 16.93
N ILE A 144 -13.41 -2.21 17.28
CA ILE A 144 -14.13 -3.48 17.34
C ILE A 144 -15.13 -3.49 16.19
N ILE A 145 -15.10 -4.53 15.35
CA ILE A 145 -15.92 -4.63 14.14
C ILE A 145 -17.02 -5.68 14.34
N ALA A 146 -18.28 -5.23 14.37
CA ALA A 146 -19.45 -6.08 14.21
C ALA A 146 -19.89 -6.02 12.74
N ASN A 147 -19.71 -7.10 11.99
CA ASN A 147 -19.92 -7.13 10.54
C ASN A 147 -21.18 -7.95 10.20
N ALA A 148 -22.16 -7.31 9.57
CA ALA A 148 -23.36 -8.00 9.11
C ALA A 148 -23.03 -9.00 7.99
N THR A 149 -23.90 -10.00 7.82
CA THR A 149 -23.76 -10.97 6.73
C THR A 149 -23.90 -10.27 5.38
N GLY A 150 -22.93 -10.51 4.49
CA GLY A 150 -22.88 -9.95 3.14
C GLY A 150 -21.50 -10.14 2.51
N CYS A 151 -21.22 -9.43 1.41
CA CYS A 151 -19.89 -9.47 0.79
C CYS A 151 -18.79 -9.18 1.82
N SER A 152 -19.02 -8.21 2.71
CA SER A 152 -18.10 -7.83 3.77
C SER A 152 -17.74 -8.94 4.75
N SER A 153 -18.70 -9.80 5.13
CA SER A 153 -18.40 -10.94 5.99
C SER A 153 -17.63 -12.02 5.24
N ILE A 154 -17.88 -12.19 3.94
CA ILE A 154 -17.20 -13.21 3.11
C ILE A 154 -15.76 -12.83 2.82
N TYR A 155 -15.48 -11.64 2.28
CA TYR A 155 -14.09 -11.26 1.99
C TYR A 155 -13.29 -10.96 3.27
N GLY A 156 -13.97 -10.67 4.38
CA GLY A 156 -13.34 -10.29 5.65
C GLY A 156 -13.07 -11.45 6.59
N GLY A 157 -13.87 -12.52 6.55
CA GLY A 157 -13.86 -13.60 7.55
C GLY A 157 -14.18 -15.00 7.02
N ASN A 158 -13.95 -15.30 5.75
CA ASN A 158 -14.08 -16.66 5.23
C ASN A 158 -12.88 -17.53 5.63
N LEU A 159 -13.11 -18.49 6.53
CA LEU A 159 -12.09 -19.40 7.04
C LEU A 159 -11.52 -20.28 5.91
N PRO A 160 -10.21 -20.59 5.94
CA PRO A 160 -9.25 -20.35 7.03
C PRO A 160 -8.58 -18.96 7.01
N ALA A 161 -8.93 -18.07 6.09
CA ALA A 161 -8.17 -16.83 5.86
C ALA A 161 -8.81 -15.60 6.55
N THR A 162 -8.21 -15.11 7.63
CA THR A 162 -8.56 -13.83 8.25
C THR A 162 -7.73 -12.70 7.66
N ARG A 163 -8.38 -11.59 7.27
CA ARG A 163 -7.73 -10.50 6.52
C ARG A 163 -7.48 -9.25 7.35
N ALA A 164 -8.00 -9.23 8.58
CA ALA A 164 -7.62 -8.29 9.61
C ALA A 164 -6.26 -8.69 10.19
N THR A 165 -5.32 -7.76 10.25
CA THR A 165 -3.99 -7.95 10.83
C THR A 165 -3.79 -7.05 12.03
N TYR A 166 -2.79 -7.34 12.86
CA TYR A 166 -2.43 -6.51 14.01
C TYR A 166 -1.09 -5.81 13.74
N THR A 167 -0.92 -4.62 14.32
CA THR A 167 0.41 -4.02 14.48
C THR A 167 1.08 -4.70 15.66
N SER A 168 2.27 -5.27 15.47
CA SER A 168 3.09 -5.66 16.63
C SER A 168 3.41 -4.41 17.46
N PRO A 169 3.32 -4.48 18.80
CA PRO A 169 3.62 -3.36 19.68
C PRO A 169 5.08 -2.90 19.60
#